data_AF-A0A0Q7EPH1-F1
#
_entry.id   AF-A0A0Q7EPH1-F1
#
_cell.length_a   1.000
_cell.length_b   1.000
_cell.length_c   1.000
_cell.angle_alpha   90.00
_cell.angle_beta   90.00
_cell.angle_gamma   90.00
#
_symmetry.space_group_name_H-M   'P 1'
#
loop_
_entity.id
_entity.type
_entity.pdbx_description
1 polymer ?
#
loop_
_entity_poly.entity_id
_entity_poly.type
_entity_poly.pdbx_seq_one_letter_code
_entity_poly.pdbx_strand_id
1 'polypeptide(L)' 'MTLTVTLGLIAATLILTVFAGWRGARPSQPHQGVRMVPWRFIMLLSAAFLVLLLVHLGALLGVPQRTP' A
#
# COMPACT_ATOMS: atom_id res chain seq x y z
N MET A 1 9.42 13.41 8.56
CA MET A 1 7.94 13.49 8.66
C MET A 1 7.56 13.41 10.13
N THR A 2 6.49 14.07 10.57
CA THR A 2 5.99 13.91 11.95
C THR A 2 5.20 12.60 12.08
N LEU A 3 5.12 12.05 13.29
CA LEU A 3 4.41 10.80 13.57
C LEU A 3 2.97 10.82 13.04
N THR A 4 2.26 11.93 13.23
CA THR A 4 0.88 12.14 12.76
C THR A 4 0.77 12.00 11.24
N VAL A 5 1.72 12.55 10.48
CA VAL A 5 1.74 12.45 9.02
C VAL A 5 1.99 11.02 8.58
N THR A 6 2.94 10.32 9.21
CA THR A 6 3.23 8.92 8.90
C THR A 6 2.02 8.02 9.13
N LEU A 7 1.30 8.21 10.26
CA LEU A 7 0.08 7.46 10.56
C LEU A 7 -1.05 7.76 9.55
N GLY A 8 -1.21 9.03 9.17
CA GLY A 8 -2.19 9.42 8.14
C GLY A 8 -1.90 8.76 6.78
N LEU A 9 -0.64 8.74 6.37
CA LEU A 9 -0.22 8.08 5.13
C LEU A 9 -0.38 6.56 5.19
N ILE A 10 -0.08 5.93 6.32
CA ILE A 10 -0.31 4.49 6.54
C ILE A 10 -1.79 4.17 6.36
N ALA A 11 -2.68 4.91 7.02
CA ALA A 11 -4.12 4.70 6.91
C ALA A 11 -4.62 4.86 5.47
N ALA A 12 -4.22 5.94 4.79
CA ALA A 12 -4.59 6.18 3.39
C ALA A 12 -4.09 5.08 2.45
N THR A 13 -2.84 4.65 2.62
CA THR A 13 -2.23 3.61 1.78
C THR A 13 -2.86 2.24 2.05
N LEU A 14 -3.19 1.94 3.31
CA LEU A 14 -3.90 0.71 3.69
C LEU A 14 -5.27 0.65 3.01
N ILE A 15 -6.04 1.74 3.08
CA ILE A 15 -7.36 1.84 2.42
C ILE A 15 -7.21 1.62 0.91
N LEU A 16 -6.24 2.27 0.28
CA LEU A 16 -5.97 2.11 -1.16
C LEU A 16 -5.59 0.67 -1.51
N THR A 17 -4.75 0.03 -0.71
CA THR A 17 -4.28 -1.34 -0.91
C THR A 17 -5.45 -2.32 -0.82
N VAL A 18 -6.28 -2.20 0.22
CA VAL A 18 -7.46 -3.05 0.42
C VAL A 18 -8.49 -2.81 -0.69
N PHE A 19 -8.74 -1.55 -1.06
CA PHE A 19 -9.66 -1.21 -2.14
C PHE A 19 -9.18 -1.76 -3.49
N ALA A 20 -7.91 -1.56 -3.83
CA ALA A 20 -7.32 -2.08 -5.05
C ALA A 20 -7.29 -3.62 -5.08
N GLY A 21 -7.02 -4.25 -3.94
CA GLY A 21 -7.07 -5.70 -3.77
C GLY A 21 -8.48 -6.25 -3.94
N TRP A 22 -9.48 -5.66 -3.29
CA TRP A 22 -10.89 -6.04 -3.44
C TRP A 22 -11.37 -5.88 -4.88
N ARG A 23 -11.04 -4.75 -5.53
CA ARG A 23 -11.35 -4.53 -6.95
C ARG A 23 -10.63 -5.54 -7.83
N GLY A 24 -9.36 -5.86 -7.54
CA GLY A 24 -8.54 -6.82 -8.26
C GLY A 24 -8.98 -8.29 -8.11
N ALA A 25 -9.57 -8.65 -6.97
CA ALA A 25 -10.05 -9.99 -6.68
C ALA A 25 -11.40 -10.32 -7.32
N ARG A 26 -12.12 -9.32 -7.85
CA ARG A 26 -13.36 -9.57 -8.60
C ARG A 26 -13.06 -10.42 -9.84
N PRO A 27 -13.86 -11.47 -10.10
CA PRO A 27 -13.62 -12.40 -11.21
C PRO A 27 -13.53 -11.64 -12.53
N SER A 28 -12.50 -11.95 -13.31
CA SER A 28 -12.31 -11.35 -14.63
C SER A 28 -13.45 -11.81 -15.52
N GLN A 29 -14.33 -10.90 -15.92
CA GLN A 29 -15.40 -11.16 -16.88
C GLN A 29 -14.81 -11.04 -18.29
N PRO A 30 -14.47 -12.16 -18.98
CA PRO A 30 -13.79 -12.12 -20.27
C PRO A 30 -14.64 -11.42 -21.34
N HIS A 31 -15.96 -11.36 -21.12
CA HIS A 31 -16.96 -10.81 -22.01
C HIS A 31 -17.09 -9.28 -21.95
N GLN A 32 -16.54 -8.62 -20.92
CA GLN A 32 -16.66 -7.16 -20.70
C GLN A 32 -15.42 -6.35 -21.12
N GLY A 33 -14.47 -6.99 -21.81
CA GLY A 33 -13.27 -6.33 -22.33
C GLY A 33 -12.07 -6.36 -21.39
N VAL A 34 -10.90 -5.97 -21.93
CA VAL A 34 -9.63 -5.92 -21.22
C VAL A 34 -9.72 -4.93 -20.04
N ARG A 35 -9.33 -5.35 -18.83
CA ARG A 35 -9.25 -4.45 -17.67
C ARG A 35 -8.25 -3.33 -17.96
N MET A 36 -8.75 -2.14 -18.29
CA MET A 36 -7.93 -0.97 -18.61
C MET A 36 -7.08 -0.49 -17.42
N VAL A 37 -7.57 -0.72 -16.19
CA VAL A 37 -6.84 -0.38 -14.96
C VAL A 37 -6.23 -1.65 -14.35
N PRO A 38 -4.90 -1.74 -14.22
CA PRO A 38 -4.23 -2.89 -13.62
C PRO A 38 -4.33 -2.84 -12.10
N TRP A 39 -5.53 -3.12 -11.55
CA TRP A 39 -5.80 -3.07 -10.10
C TRP A 39 -4.84 -3.92 -9.26
N ARG A 40 -4.35 -5.05 -9.80
CA ARG A 40 -3.34 -5.90 -9.13
C ARG A 40 -2.00 -5.18 -8.99
N PHE A 41 -1.58 -4.43 -10.01
CA PHE A 41 -0.36 -3.63 -9.96
C PHE A 41 -0.48 -2.50 -8.94
N ILE A 42 -1.61 -1.80 -8.91
CA ILE A 42 -1.89 -0.74 -7.93
C ILE A 42 -1.88 -1.31 -6.50
N MET A 43 -2.47 -2.49 -6.29
CA MET A 43 -2.44 -3.19 -5.00
C MET A 43 -0.99 -3.51 -4.58
N LEU A 44 -0.18 -4.06 -5.48
CA LEU A 44 1.21 -4.40 -5.16
C LEU A 44 2.05 -3.16 -4.88
N LEU A 45 1.90 -2.09 -5.67
CA LEU A 45 2.62 -0.85 -5.48
C LEU A 45 2.25 -0.16 -4.16
N SER A 46 0.96 -0.11 -3.84
CA SER A 46 0.48 0.45 -2.56
C SER A 46 0.89 -0.39 -1.36
N ALA A 47 0.86 -1.73 -1.47
CA ALA A 47 1.39 -2.62 -0.44
C ALA A 47 2.89 -2.41 -0.21
N ALA A 48 3.69 -2.28 -1.27
CA ALA A 48 5.12 -2.00 -1.15
C ALA A 48 5.37 -0.64 -0.47
N PHE A 49 4.60 0.39 -0.84
CA PHE A 49 4.69 1.70 -0.21
C PHE A 49 4.31 1.66 1.28
N LEU A 50 3.29 0.87 1.63
CA LEU A 50 2.90 0.65 3.02
C LEU A 50 4.03 0.03 3.85
N VAL A 51 4.76 -0.94 3.29
CA VAL A 51 5.92 -1.55 3.97
C VAL A 51 7.00 -0.49 4.26
N LEU A 52 7.29 0.41 3.32
CA LEU A 52 8.25 1.50 3.54
C LEU A 52 7.79 2.44 4.66
N LEU A 53 6.50 2.78 4.71
CA LEU A 53 5.94 3.61 5.78
C LEU A 53 6.01 2.92 7.15
N LEU A 54 5.82 1.59 7.21
CA LEU A 54 5.97 0.82 8.44
C LEU A 54 7.43 0.78 8.93
N VAL A 55 8.40 0.66 8.02
CA VAL A 55 9.82 0.78 8.36
C VAL A 55 10.12 2.19 8.89
N HIS A 56 9.59 3.23 8.23
CA HIS A 56 9.75 4.61 8.69
C HIS A 56 9.10 4.85 10.07
N LEU A 57 7.93 4.26 10.31
CA LEU A 57 7.28 4.28 11.62
C LEU A 57 8.14 3.59 12.67
N GLY A 58 8.72 2.42 12.36
CA GLY A 58 9.67 1.75 13.25
C GLY A 58 10.88 2.64 13.58
N ALA A 59 11.45 3.32 12.59
CA ALA A 59 12.54 4.26 12.81
C ALA A 59 12.13 5.44 13.73
N LEU A 60 10.91 5.99 13.55
CA LEU A 60 10.35 7.02 14.42
C LEU A 60 10.12 6.53 15.86
N LEU A 61 9.83 5.24 16.04
CA LEU A 61 9.64 4.59 17.34
C LEU A 61 10.95 4.13 17.99
N GLY A 62 12.10 4.37 17.35
CA GLY A 62 13.41 4.03 17.90
C GLY A 62 13.86 2.59 17.63
N VAL A 63 13.29 1.90 16.63
CA VAL A 63 13.78 0.59 16.19
C VAL A 63 15.23 0.73 15.70
N PRO A 64 16.20 0.00 16.29
CA PRO A 64 17.61 0.13 15.94
C PRO A 64 17.82 -0.16 14.45
N GLN A 65 18.30 0.85 13.73
CA GLN A 65 18.68 0.72 12.33
C GLN A 65 20.14 0.23 12.30
N ARG A 66 20.48 -0.68 11.40
CA ARG A 66 21.90 -0.97 11.12
C ARG A 66 22.54 0.30 10.56
N THR A 67 23.26 1.01 11.41
CA THR A 67 24.20 2.06 11.01
C THR A 67 25.44 1.38 10.40
N PRO A 68 25.87 1.76 9.19
CA PRO A 68 27.15 1.32 8.64
C PRO A 68 28.34 1.89 9.41
#